data_AF-A0A2J8AJ58-F1
#
_entry.id   AF-A0A2J8AJ58-F1
#
_cell.length_a   1.000
_cell.length_b   1.000
_cell.length_c   1.000
_cell.angle_alpha   90.00
_cell.angle_beta   90.00
_cell.angle_gamma   90.00
#
_symmetry.space_group_name_H-M   'P 1'
#
loop_
_entity.id
_entity.type
_entity.pdbx_description
1 polymer ?
#
loop_
_entity_poly.entity_id
_entity_poly.type
_entity_poly.pdbx_seq_one_letter_code
_entity_poly.pdbx_strand_id
1 'polypeptide(L)'
;MFDTSKVSIDPDDGAVIASKQCTGTTFLKGYKPKTMLEGVQGNTYQQDMDSHAQRMIGQRYTLTGFLKFANHVVKLTDAEVVQMYNNHLFIIDEAHNLRSQKESGGKPSYRALARVLRLAHGTKVILLTATPMYNDAREIVDLINLLLINDHRPALKRSAIFSDEGTIINEKAFLKACTGYVSHVSGRNPLRFPILFDPSVDSNPALVRPRKLPTLDVSGQTIPVAMRIKTTQIIGSIMSRSQYKQYVETGATDLQVDTDEMDEEDSGGKDDAEDVEGIPPSFRPGFEVSNIAFPLQPGHRVKGSSSMFWSCFHRLPGKEFAVAYTRGSLAAADGGFLAPRNLGKWSCKFKTVIDSIRKSSGVTFPINI
;
A
#
# COMPACT_ATOMS: atom_id res chain seq x y z
N MET A 1 10.23 -11.66 -9.43
CA MET A 1 9.48 -12.90 -9.76
C MET A 1 10.38 -14.13 -9.75
N PHE A 2 11.63 -14.01 -10.18
CA PHE A 2 12.65 -15.05 -10.10
C PHE A 2 13.94 -14.43 -9.57
N ASP A 3 14.66 -15.15 -8.72
CA ASP A 3 15.89 -14.69 -8.07
C ASP A 3 16.99 -15.73 -8.32
N THR A 4 17.94 -15.40 -9.20
CA THR A 4 19.03 -16.30 -9.57
C THR A 4 19.99 -16.59 -8.44
N SER A 5 20.07 -15.74 -7.41
CA SER A 5 20.90 -16.00 -6.22
C SER A 5 20.40 -17.20 -5.40
N LYS A 6 19.14 -17.61 -5.59
CA LYS A 6 18.52 -18.76 -4.92
C LYS A 6 18.59 -20.06 -5.74
N VAL A 7 19.37 -20.05 -6.82
CA VAL A 7 19.59 -21.20 -7.69
C VAL A 7 20.94 -21.82 -7.37
N SER A 8 20.96 -23.13 -7.16
CA SER A 8 22.18 -23.92 -7.03
C SER A 8 22.58 -24.44 -8.41
N ILE A 9 23.81 -24.16 -8.81
CA ILE A 9 24.41 -24.62 -10.07
C ILE A 9 25.55 -25.60 -9.78
N ASP A 10 25.76 -26.52 -10.71
CA ASP A 10 26.91 -27.40 -10.70
C ASP A 10 28.17 -26.59 -11.06
N PRO A 11 29.23 -26.64 -10.23
CA PRO A 11 30.45 -25.89 -10.50
C PRO A 11 31.22 -26.38 -11.73
N ASP A 12 31.00 -27.62 -12.19
CA ASP A 12 31.80 -28.24 -13.27
C ASP A 12 31.22 -27.96 -14.66
N ASP A 13 29.89 -27.95 -14.80
CA ASP A 13 29.22 -27.74 -16.09
C ASP A 13 28.21 -26.58 -16.11
N GLY A 14 28.00 -25.92 -14.96
CA GLY A 14 27.05 -24.82 -14.82
C GLY A 14 25.58 -25.25 -14.89
N ALA A 15 25.28 -26.56 -14.83
CA ALA A 15 23.93 -27.07 -14.88
C ALA A 15 23.13 -26.66 -13.64
N VAL A 16 21.84 -26.42 -13.82
CA VAL A 16 20.94 -26.06 -12.72
C VAL A 16 20.64 -27.30 -11.87
N ILE A 17 21.13 -27.35 -10.65
CA ILE A 17 20.89 -28.44 -9.69
C ILE A 17 19.52 -28.27 -9.03
N ALA A 18 19.28 -27.09 -8.45
CA ALA A 18 18.07 -26.85 -7.66
C ALA A 18 17.72 -25.37 -7.58
N SER A 19 16.45 -25.07 -7.29
CA SER A 19 15.97 -23.71 -7.04
C SER A 19 15.06 -23.71 -5.82
N LYS A 20 15.44 -22.98 -4.76
CA LYS A 20 14.65 -22.86 -3.52
C LYS A 20 13.60 -21.75 -3.63
N GLN A 21 12.76 -21.83 -4.66
CA GLN A 21 11.77 -20.82 -5.02
C GLN A 21 10.44 -21.46 -5.38
N CYS A 22 9.33 -20.74 -5.20
CA CYS A 22 8.00 -21.24 -5.55
C CYS A 22 7.86 -21.60 -7.03
N THR A 23 8.61 -20.93 -7.90
CA THR A 23 8.63 -21.18 -9.35
C THR A 23 9.53 -22.35 -9.75
N GLY A 24 10.29 -22.91 -8.80
CA GLY A 24 11.30 -23.95 -9.04
C GLY A 24 12.28 -23.53 -10.13
N THR A 25 12.50 -24.43 -11.09
CA THR A 25 13.39 -24.23 -12.27
C THR A 25 12.62 -23.86 -13.54
N THR A 26 11.32 -23.52 -13.44
CA THR A 26 10.43 -23.29 -14.61
C THR A 26 11.01 -22.28 -15.60
N PHE A 27 11.52 -21.15 -15.10
CA PHE A 27 12.09 -20.08 -15.95
C PHE A 27 13.51 -20.36 -16.42
N LEU A 28 14.12 -21.46 -15.99
CA LEU A 28 15.43 -21.92 -16.42
C LEU A 28 15.34 -23.10 -17.41
N LYS A 29 14.14 -23.53 -17.78
CA LYS A 29 13.98 -24.58 -18.81
C LYS A 29 14.68 -24.16 -20.10
N GLY A 30 15.53 -25.06 -20.60
CA GLY A 30 16.31 -24.83 -21.82
C GLY A 30 17.44 -23.81 -21.69
N TYR A 31 17.74 -23.34 -20.48
CA TYR A 31 18.95 -22.55 -20.24
C TYR A 31 20.18 -23.43 -20.48
N LYS A 32 21.15 -22.90 -21.22
CA LYS A 32 22.48 -23.48 -21.37
C LYS A 32 23.50 -22.38 -21.14
N PRO A 33 24.43 -22.53 -20.19
CA PRO A 33 25.45 -21.53 -19.96
C PRO A 33 26.28 -21.35 -21.24
N LYS A 34 26.47 -20.09 -21.66
CA LYS A 34 27.29 -19.75 -22.83
C LYS A 34 28.78 -19.94 -22.50
N THR A 35 29.25 -21.19 -22.58
CA THR A 35 30.67 -21.61 -22.54
C THR A 35 31.50 -21.16 -21.34
N MET A 36 32.10 -22.14 -20.65
CA MET A 36 33.24 -21.96 -19.75
C MET A 36 34.44 -21.44 -20.56
N LEU A 37 34.58 -20.12 -20.69
CA LEU A 37 35.89 -19.52 -20.95
C LEU A 37 36.61 -19.45 -19.61
N GLU A 38 37.70 -20.19 -19.49
CA GLU A 38 38.61 -20.15 -18.34
C GLU A 38 38.89 -18.68 -17.99
N GLY A 39 38.49 -18.25 -16.78
CA GLY A 39 38.75 -16.90 -16.27
C GLY A 39 37.55 -15.96 -16.11
N VAL A 40 36.31 -16.37 -16.43
CA VAL A 40 35.13 -15.52 -16.23
C VAL A 40 34.65 -15.54 -14.77
N GLN A 41 34.71 -14.39 -14.10
CA GLN A 41 34.23 -14.19 -12.72
C GLN A 41 32.72 -14.52 -12.59
N GLY A 42 32.33 -15.08 -11.43
CA GLY A 42 30.99 -15.62 -11.14
C GLY A 42 29.79 -14.66 -11.33
N ASN A 43 30.02 -13.36 -11.49
CA ASN A 43 28.98 -12.36 -11.71
C ASN A 43 28.32 -12.49 -13.11
N THR A 44 29.04 -13.03 -14.09
CA THR A 44 28.59 -13.10 -15.50
C THR A 44 27.56 -14.21 -15.74
N TYR A 45 27.67 -15.32 -15.01
CA TYR A 45 26.73 -16.45 -15.10
C TYR A 45 25.36 -16.11 -14.52
N GLN A 46 25.33 -15.43 -13.37
CA GLN A 46 24.08 -14.97 -12.76
C GLN A 46 23.37 -13.97 -13.68
N GLN A 47 24.11 -13.07 -14.33
CA GLN A 47 23.55 -12.12 -15.28
C GLN A 47 22.96 -12.77 -16.54
N ASP A 48 23.63 -13.77 -17.11
CA ASP A 48 23.12 -14.51 -18.27
C ASP A 48 21.88 -15.35 -17.90
N MET A 49 21.91 -16.00 -16.73
CA MET A 49 20.77 -16.75 -16.19
C MET A 49 19.57 -15.82 -15.88
N ASP A 50 19.83 -14.64 -15.32
CA ASP A 50 18.81 -13.61 -15.08
C ASP A 50 18.19 -13.16 -16.40
N SER A 51 19.01 -12.88 -17.41
CA SER A 51 18.55 -12.46 -18.73
C SER A 51 17.67 -13.52 -19.39
N HIS A 52 18.04 -14.80 -19.28
CA HIS A 52 17.22 -15.91 -19.76
C HIS A 52 15.88 -16.00 -19.01
N ALA A 53 15.92 -15.92 -17.67
CA ALA A 53 14.72 -15.98 -16.85
C ALA A 53 13.76 -14.82 -17.14
N GLN A 54 14.29 -13.59 -17.27
CA GLN A 54 13.51 -12.40 -17.61
C GLN A 54 12.87 -12.52 -19.00
N ARG A 55 13.59 -13.08 -19.99
CA ARG A 55 13.03 -13.37 -21.31
C ARG A 55 11.86 -14.36 -21.22
N MET A 56 12.03 -15.44 -20.45
CA MET A 56 10.97 -16.45 -20.26
C MET A 56 9.74 -15.87 -19.55
N ILE A 57 9.94 -14.98 -18.58
CA ILE A 57 8.85 -14.28 -17.88
C ILE A 57 8.14 -13.30 -18.83
N GLY A 58 8.89 -12.49 -19.56
CA GLY A 58 8.38 -11.47 -20.49
C GLY A 58 7.57 -12.02 -21.66
N GLN A 59 7.69 -13.32 -21.96
CA GLN A 59 6.83 -13.99 -22.95
C GLN A 59 5.38 -14.15 -22.49
N ARG A 60 5.10 -14.11 -21.18
CA ARG A 60 3.76 -14.37 -20.63
C ARG A 60 3.26 -13.30 -19.67
N TYR A 61 4.15 -12.51 -19.08
CA TYR A 61 3.80 -11.53 -18.07
C TYR A 61 4.35 -10.16 -18.43
N THR A 62 3.51 -9.14 -18.28
CA THR A 62 3.92 -7.74 -18.31
C THR A 62 3.63 -7.12 -16.95
N LEU A 63 4.68 -6.60 -16.29
CA LEU A 63 4.56 -5.89 -15.03
C LEU A 63 4.71 -4.39 -15.29
N THR A 64 3.72 -3.60 -14.92
CA THR A 64 3.72 -2.16 -15.13
C THR A 64 2.99 -1.44 -14.01
N GLY A 65 3.50 -0.26 -13.62
CA GLY A 65 2.80 0.65 -12.73
C GLY A 65 1.61 1.32 -13.43
N PHE A 66 0.65 1.80 -12.64
CA PHE A 66 -0.59 2.43 -13.09
C PHE A 66 -0.37 3.58 -14.07
N LEU A 67 0.50 4.54 -13.72
CA LEU A 67 0.75 5.73 -14.54
C LEU A 67 1.43 5.38 -15.87
N LYS A 68 2.43 4.49 -15.84
CA LYS A 68 3.12 4.01 -17.05
C LYS A 68 2.15 3.32 -17.99
N PHE A 69 1.26 2.48 -17.46
CA PHE A 69 0.20 1.83 -18.22
C PHE A 69 -0.77 2.85 -18.84
N ALA A 70 -1.25 3.81 -18.05
CA ALA A 70 -2.17 4.84 -18.53
C ALA A 70 -1.57 5.63 -19.70
N ASN A 71 -0.35 6.12 -19.52
CA ASN A 71 0.37 6.89 -20.53
C ASN A 71 0.67 6.08 -21.80
N HIS A 72 0.78 4.76 -21.68
CA HIS A 72 0.94 3.87 -22.82
C HIS A 72 -0.36 3.74 -23.61
N VAL A 73 -1.45 3.38 -22.94
CA VAL A 73 -2.77 3.19 -23.57
C VAL A 73 -3.27 4.46 -24.26
N VAL A 74 -3.03 5.63 -23.66
CA VAL A 74 -3.43 6.93 -24.23
C VAL A 74 -2.82 7.19 -25.62
N LYS A 75 -1.65 6.63 -25.91
CA LYS A 75 -0.95 6.81 -27.20
C LYS A 75 -1.44 5.86 -28.29
N LEU A 76 -2.18 4.81 -27.93
CA LEU A 76 -2.64 3.78 -28.85
C LEU A 76 -4.00 4.16 -29.44
N THR A 77 -4.20 3.90 -30.72
CA THR A 77 -5.51 3.87 -31.37
C THR A 77 -6.37 2.71 -30.83
N ASP A 78 -7.68 2.74 -31.08
CA ASP A 78 -8.57 1.67 -30.62
C ASP A 78 -8.20 0.30 -31.24
N ALA A 79 -7.78 0.28 -32.50
CA ALA A 79 -7.32 -0.93 -33.17
C ALA A 79 -6.05 -1.51 -32.52
N GLU A 80 -5.09 -0.66 -32.16
CA GLU A 80 -3.88 -1.07 -31.47
C GLU A 80 -4.16 -1.58 -30.06
N VAL A 81 -5.12 -0.97 -29.33
CA VAL A 81 -5.57 -1.47 -28.03
C VAL A 81 -6.13 -2.89 -28.15
N VAL A 82 -7.00 -3.13 -29.12
CA VAL A 82 -7.58 -4.46 -29.37
C VAL A 82 -6.48 -5.47 -29.70
N GLN A 83 -5.59 -5.13 -30.64
CA GLN A 83 -4.50 -6.02 -31.05
C GLN A 83 -3.58 -6.37 -29.87
N MET A 84 -3.28 -5.41 -29.00
CA MET A 84 -2.35 -5.59 -27.90
C MET A 84 -2.95 -6.32 -26.70
N TYR A 85 -4.23 -6.08 -26.38
CA TYR A 85 -4.81 -6.48 -25.09
C TYR A 85 -5.90 -7.56 -25.18
N ASN A 86 -6.22 -8.08 -26.36
CA ASN A 86 -7.10 -9.24 -26.50
C ASN A 86 -6.54 -10.48 -25.79
N ASN A 87 -7.41 -11.30 -25.20
CA ASN A 87 -7.07 -12.57 -24.53
C ASN A 87 -6.05 -12.44 -23.39
N HIS A 88 -6.07 -11.30 -22.68
CA HIS A 88 -5.20 -11.05 -21.53
C HIS A 88 -5.95 -11.17 -20.20
N LEU A 89 -5.21 -11.51 -19.14
CA LEU A 89 -5.67 -11.39 -17.76
C LEU A 89 -5.00 -10.17 -17.11
N PHE A 90 -5.80 -9.21 -16.69
CA PHE A 90 -5.35 -8.08 -15.88
C PHE A 90 -5.49 -8.44 -14.40
N ILE A 91 -4.39 -8.34 -13.66
CA ILE A 91 -4.40 -8.44 -12.20
C ILE A 91 -3.95 -7.08 -11.67
N ILE A 92 -4.84 -6.41 -10.97
CA ILE A 92 -4.59 -5.09 -10.40
C ILE A 92 -4.42 -5.26 -8.90
N ASP A 93 -3.18 -5.11 -8.45
CA ASP A 93 -2.87 -5.03 -7.03
C ASP A 93 -3.17 -3.64 -6.49
N GLU A 94 -3.59 -3.56 -5.23
CA GLU A 94 -4.08 -2.34 -4.59
C GLU A 94 -5.06 -1.55 -5.48
N ALA A 95 -6.08 -2.25 -5.98
CA ALA A 95 -7.08 -1.75 -6.92
C ALA A 95 -7.82 -0.50 -6.41
N HIS A 96 -7.80 -0.24 -5.10
CA HIS A 96 -8.29 1.00 -4.52
C HIS A 96 -7.62 2.26 -5.11
N ASN A 97 -6.42 2.15 -5.67
CA ASN A 97 -5.74 3.25 -6.36
C ASN A 97 -6.45 3.73 -7.64
N LEU A 98 -7.36 2.92 -8.20
CA LEU A 98 -8.13 3.27 -9.40
C LEU A 98 -9.35 4.15 -9.12
N ARG A 99 -9.76 4.30 -7.86
CA ARG A 99 -10.95 5.08 -7.47
C ARG A 99 -10.73 6.57 -7.69
N SER A 100 -11.82 7.31 -7.87
CA SER A 100 -11.85 8.78 -7.91
C SER A 100 -12.85 9.34 -6.91
N GLN A 101 -12.60 10.50 -6.33
CA GLN A 101 -13.62 11.19 -5.53
C GLN A 101 -14.67 11.89 -6.40
N LYS A 102 -14.28 12.35 -7.60
CA LYS A 102 -15.16 13.13 -8.48
C LYS A 102 -16.03 12.22 -9.34
N GLU A 103 -17.29 12.59 -9.52
CA GLU A 103 -18.22 11.89 -10.41
C GLU A 103 -17.82 12.02 -11.89
N SER A 104 -17.08 13.10 -12.24
CA SER A 104 -16.53 13.35 -13.57
C SER A 104 -15.00 13.37 -13.57
N GLY A 105 -14.38 12.67 -14.52
CA GLY A 105 -12.93 12.79 -14.80
C GLY A 105 -12.03 11.80 -14.08
N GLY A 106 -12.46 10.54 -13.93
CA GLY A 106 -11.71 9.48 -13.23
C GLY A 106 -10.22 9.40 -13.59
N LYS A 107 -9.41 8.87 -12.65
CA LYS A 107 -7.95 8.82 -12.76
C LYS A 107 -7.49 8.30 -14.13
N PRO A 108 -6.36 8.79 -14.69
CA PRO A 108 -5.86 8.34 -16.00
C PRO A 108 -5.75 6.82 -16.11
N SER A 109 -5.30 6.15 -15.04
CA SER A 109 -5.22 4.69 -14.94
C SER A 109 -6.58 4.00 -15.03
N TYR A 110 -7.60 4.53 -14.35
CA TYR A 110 -8.98 4.04 -14.44
C TYR A 110 -9.51 4.17 -15.87
N ARG A 111 -9.37 5.35 -16.48
CA ARG A 111 -9.85 5.61 -17.85
C ARG A 111 -9.17 4.70 -18.88
N ALA A 112 -7.86 4.52 -18.75
CA ALA A 112 -7.09 3.63 -19.61
C ALA A 112 -7.57 2.18 -19.47
N LEU A 113 -7.72 1.68 -18.24
CA LEU A 113 -8.19 0.31 -17.99
C LEU A 113 -9.62 0.12 -18.50
N ALA A 114 -10.53 1.05 -18.18
CA ALA A 114 -11.91 1.01 -18.66
C ALA A 114 -12.00 1.03 -20.20
N ARG A 115 -11.13 1.77 -20.89
CA ARG A 115 -11.02 1.76 -22.35
C ARG A 115 -10.57 0.39 -22.86
N VAL A 116 -9.53 -0.19 -22.27
CA VAL A 116 -9.04 -1.53 -22.64
C VAL A 116 -10.14 -2.58 -22.43
N LEU A 117 -10.77 -2.62 -21.26
CA LEU A 117 -11.82 -3.60 -20.93
C LEU A 117 -13.07 -3.46 -21.83
N ARG A 118 -13.35 -2.26 -22.33
CA ARG A 118 -14.46 -2.01 -23.24
C ARG A 118 -14.18 -2.52 -24.66
N LEU A 119 -12.95 -2.36 -25.13
CA LEU A 119 -12.55 -2.64 -26.52
C LEU A 119 -12.04 -4.06 -26.72
N ALA A 120 -11.29 -4.60 -25.76
CA ALA A 120 -10.64 -5.90 -25.89
C ALA A 120 -11.62 -7.07 -25.67
N HIS A 121 -11.40 -8.16 -26.40
CA HIS A 121 -12.18 -9.40 -26.34
C HIS A 121 -11.38 -10.54 -25.71
N GLY A 122 -12.07 -11.43 -25.00
CA GLY A 122 -11.45 -12.54 -24.28
C GLY A 122 -10.62 -12.11 -23.06
N THR A 123 -10.69 -10.83 -22.69
CA THR A 123 -9.95 -10.24 -21.58
C THR A 123 -10.71 -10.44 -20.27
N LYS A 124 -9.97 -10.65 -19.18
CA LYS A 124 -10.53 -10.73 -17.82
C LYS A 124 -9.74 -9.83 -16.88
N VAL A 125 -10.41 -9.35 -15.84
CA VAL A 125 -9.82 -8.50 -14.81
C VAL A 125 -10.05 -9.09 -13.41
N ILE A 126 -9.01 -9.03 -12.58
CA ILE A 126 -9.03 -9.36 -11.16
C ILE A 126 -8.53 -8.13 -10.41
N LEU A 127 -9.33 -7.67 -9.44
CA LEU A 127 -9.03 -6.54 -8.59
C LEU A 127 -8.68 -7.05 -7.20
N LEU A 128 -7.48 -6.73 -6.70
CA LEU A 128 -7.00 -7.11 -5.38
C LEU A 128 -6.90 -5.85 -4.53
N THR A 129 -7.57 -5.81 -3.38
CA THR A 129 -7.47 -4.70 -2.42
C THR A 129 -8.01 -5.12 -1.06
N ALA A 130 -7.39 -4.63 0.02
CA ALA A 130 -7.91 -4.76 1.37
C ALA A 130 -8.94 -3.67 1.72
N THR A 131 -8.91 -2.54 1.01
CA THR A 131 -9.66 -1.32 1.30
C THR A 131 -10.39 -0.84 0.03
N PRO A 132 -11.45 -1.55 -0.42
CA PRO A 132 -12.15 -1.21 -1.66
C PRO A 132 -12.90 0.14 -1.59
N MET A 133 -13.08 0.68 -0.39
CA MET A 133 -13.63 2.00 -0.07
C MET A 133 -12.78 2.61 1.05
N TYR A 134 -12.71 3.93 1.14
CA TYR A 134 -11.97 4.62 2.20
C TYR A 134 -12.92 5.50 3.03
N ASN A 135 -13.31 6.68 2.53
CA ASN A 135 -14.18 7.61 3.27
C ASN A 135 -15.62 7.57 2.80
N ASP A 136 -15.84 7.24 1.53
CA ASP A 136 -17.16 7.31 0.92
C ASP A 136 -17.57 5.96 0.32
N ALA A 137 -18.74 5.47 0.73
CA ALA A 137 -19.32 4.25 0.21
C ALA A 137 -19.54 4.29 -1.31
N ARG A 138 -19.68 5.49 -1.90
CA ARG A 138 -19.86 5.70 -3.34
C ARG A 138 -18.65 5.29 -4.17
N GLU A 139 -17.45 5.29 -3.59
CA GLU A 139 -16.22 4.95 -4.31
C GLU A 139 -16.21 3.51 -4.85
N ILE A 140 -16.96 2.60 -4.20
CA ILE A 140 -17.07 1.21 -4.64
C ILE A 140 -17.59 1.08 -6.07
N VAL A 141 -18.38 2.07 -6.52
CA VAL A 141 -19.01 2.09 -7.84
C VAL A 141 -17.96 2.05 -8.94
N ASP A 142 -16.80 2.68 -8.75
CA ASP A 142 -15.72 2.65 -9.74
C ASP A 142 -15.20 1.22 -9.94
N LEU A 143 -14.93 0.51 -8.84
CA LEU A 143 -14.41 -0.86 -8.90
C LEU A 143 -15.45 -1.82 -9.50
N ILE A 144 -16.72 -1.69 -9.10
CA ILE A 144 -17.82 -2.47 -9.69
C ILE A 144 -17.97 -2.17 -11.18
N ASN A 145 -17.83 -0.92 -11.59
CA ASN A 145 -17.92 -0.53 -12.99
C ASN A 145 -16.84 -1.16 -13.86
N LEU A 146 -15.61 -1.35 -13.36
CA LEU A 146 -14.58 -2.07 -14.10
C LEU A 146 -14.99 -3.52 -14.37
N LEU A 147 -15.60 -4.19 -13.39
CA LEU A 147 -16.11 -5.55 -13.54
C LEU A 147 -17.27 -5.61 -14.54
N LEU A 148 -18.22 -4.67 -14.42
CA LEU A 148 -19.35 -4.56 -15.35
C LEU A 148 -18.89 -4.29 -16.78
N ILE A 149 -17.96 -3.36 -16.98
CA ILE A 149 -17.41 -3.01 -18.31
C ILE A 149 -16.72 -4.22 -18.93
N ASN A 150 -15.95 -4.99 -18.15
CA ASN A 150 -15.27 -6.21 -18.60
C ASN A 150 -16.25 -7.31 -19.06
N ASP A 151 -17.46 -7.35 -18.50
CA ASP A 151 -18.53 -8.25 -18.96
C ASP A 151 -19.51 -7.56 -19.92
N HIS A 152 -19.14 -6.40 -20.48
CA HIS A 152 -19.93 -5.60 -21.41
C HIS A 152 -21.34 -5.23 -20.89
N ARG A 153 -21.47 -5.03 -19.57
CA ARG A 153 -22.69 -4.57 -18.90
C ARG A 153 -22.70 -3.04 -18.75
N PRO A 154 -23.89 -2.40 -18.70
CA PRO A 154 -23.98 -0.96 -18.44
C PRO A 154 -23.36 -0.56 -17.11
N ALA A 155 -22.55 0.50 -17.11
CA ALA A 155 -21.97 1.07 -15.90
C ALA A 155 -23.03 1.78 -15.04
N LEU A 156 -22.83 1.74 -13.73
CA LEU A 156 -23.62 2.46 -12.74
C LEU A 156 -23.16 3.91 -12.60
N LYS A 157 -24.10 4.80 -12.28
CA LYS A 157 -23.82 6.15 -11.78
C LYS A 157 -23.91 6.15 -10.26
N ARG A 158 -23.05 6.93 -9.58
CA ARG A 158 -23.04 7.03 -8.11
C ARG A 158 -24.36 7.58 -7.59
N SER A 159 -24.81 8.70 -8.17
CA SER A 159 -26.10 9.35 -7.90
C SER A 159 -27.33 8.47 -8.14
N ALA A 160 -27.21 7.39 -8.91
CA ALA A 160 -28.32 6.45 -9.12
C ALA A 160 -28.43 5.38 -8.02
N ILE A 161 -27.38 5.21 -7.21
CA ILE A 161 -27.27 4.16 -6.18
C ILE A 161 -27.21 4.75 -4.78
N PHE A 162 -26.54 5.88 -4.62
CA PHE A 162 -26.28 6.53 -3.33
C PHE A 162 -26.79 7.97 -3.33
N SER A 163 -27.17 8.46 -2.14
CA SER A 163 -27.42 9.88 -1.88
C SER A 163 -26.11 10.66 -1.80
N ASP A 164 -26.21 11.98 -1.68
CA ASP A 164 -25.05 12.86 -1.54
C ASP A 164 -24.28 12.62 -0.23
N GLU A 165 -24.95 12.07 0.78
CA GLU A 165 -24.40 11.67 2.08
C GLU A 165 -23.87 10.22 2.08
N GLY A 166 -23.82 9.54 0.93
CA GLY A 166 -23.29 8.18 0.80
C GLY A 166 -24.23 7.07 1.30
N THR A 167 -25.52 7.38 1.54
CA THR A 167 -26.51 6.38 1.93
C THR A 167 -27.07 5.68 0.68
N ILE A 168 -27.24 4.35 0.72
CA ILE A 168 -27.82 3.61 -0.41
C ILE A 168 -29.29 4.00 -0.59
N ILE A 169 -29.65 4.53 -1.76
CA ILE A 169 -31.02 4.87 -2.16
C ILE A 169 -31.64 3.83 -3.10
N ASN A 170 -30.82 3.04 -3.81
CA ASN A 170 -31.31 2.00 -4.74
C ASN A 170 -30.58 0.66 -4.55
N GLU A 171 -30.89 0.01 -3.43
CA GLU A 171 -30.29 -1.27 -3.05
C GLU A 171 -30.50 -2.37 -4.10
N LYS A 172 -31.69 -2.45 -4.69
CA LYS A 172 -32.02 -3.50 -5.69
C LYS A 172 -31.14 -3.40 -6.94
N ALA A 173 -30.93 -2.18 -7.44
CA ALA A 173 -30.06 -1.96 -8.60
C ALA A 173 -28.60 -2.32 -8.26
N PHE A 174 -28.13 -1.94 -7.07
CA PHE A 174 -26.79 -2.25 -6.62
C PHE A 174 -26.57 -3.76 -6.43
N LEU A 175 -27.51 -4.46 -5.80
CA LEU A 175 -27.46 -5.91 -5.62
C LEU A 175 -27.40 -6.64 -6.97
N LYS A 176 -28.23 -6.23 -7.93
CA LYS A 176 -28.20 -6.81 -9.30
C LYS A 176 -26.88 -6.57 -10.02
N ALA A 177 -26.23 -5.43 -9.78
CA ALA A 177 -24.92 -5.14 -10.35
C ALA A 177 -23.82 -6.00 -9.72
N CYS A 178 -23.82 -6.17 -8.40
CA CYS A 178 -22.82 -6.94 -7.66
C CYS A 178 -23.00 -8.46 -7.76
N THR A 179 -24.19 -8.93 -8.15
CA THR A 179 -24.48 -10.36 -8.30
C THR A 179 -23.52 -11.00 -9.31
N GLY A 180 -22.86 -12.08 -8.90
CA GLY A 180 -21.84 -12.79 -9.69
C GLY A 180 -20.40 -12.34 -9.43
N TYR A 181 -20.20 -11.20 -8.77
CA TYR A 181 -18.85 -10.68 -8.47
C TYR A 181 -18.47 -10.81 -6.99
N VAL A 182 -19.44 -10.71 -6.08
CA VAL A 182 -19.19 -10.70 -4.64
C VAL A 182 -19.50 -12.06 -4.04
N SER A 183 -18.50 -12.67 -3.38
CA SER A 183 -18.67 -13.86 -2.54
C SER A 183 -18.22 -13.52 -1.13
N HIS A 184 -19.02 -13.88 -0.12
CA HIS A 184 -18.70 -13.66 1.28
C HIS A 184 -18.18 -14.94 1.93
N VAL A 185 -16.97 -14.89 2.49
CA VAL A 185 -16.40 -15.97 3.29
C VAL A 185 -16.46 -15.56 4.75
N SER A 186 -17.23 -16.29 5.57
CA SER A 186 -17.30 -16.01 7.00
C SER A 186 -15.94 -16.27 7.68
N GLY A 187 -15.41 -15.25 8.35
CA GLY A 187 -14.16 -15.32 9.11
C GLY A 187 -14.20 -16.19 10.37
N ARG A 188 -15.34 -16.81 10.70
CA ARG A 188 -15.53 -17.56 11.95
C ARG A 188 -15.04 -19.02 11.91
N ASN A 189 -14.46 -19.48 10.81
CA ASN A 189 -13.94 -20.84 10.72
C ASN A 189 -12.51 -20.91 11.30
N PRO A 190 -12.31 -21.53 12.48
CA PRO A 190 -10.99 -21.59 13.14
C PRO A 190 -9.97 -22.47 12.40
N LEU A 191 -10.40 -23.30 11.45
CA LEU A 191 -9.51 -24.08 10.59
C LEU A 191 -8.98 -23.28 9.39
N ARG A 192 -9.63 -22.17 9.03
CA ARG A 192 -9.26 -21.33 7.88
C ARG A 192 -8.73 -19.95 8.28
N PHE A 193 -9.14 -19.44 9.44
CA PHE A 193 -8.75 -18.13 9.93
C PHE A 193 -8.12 -18.24 11.32
N PRO A 194 -7.11 -17.39 11.63
CA PRO A 194 -6.57 -17.29 12.97
C PRO A 194 -7.66 -16.95 14.00
N ILE A 195 -7.53 -17.51 15.20
CA ILE A 195 -8.35 -17.09 16.33
C ILE A 195 -8.00 -15.64 16.66
N LEU A 196 -9.00 -14.76 16.66
CA LEU A 196 -8.84 -13.36 17.04
C LEU A 196 -8.86 -13.25 18.57
N PHE A 197 -7.75 -12.81 19.16
CA PHE A 197 -7.69 -12.48 20.58
C PHE A 197 -8.03 -11.00 20.80
N ASP A 198 -8.85 -10.73 21.81
CA ASP A 198 -9.09 -9.36 22.26
C ASP A 198 -7.83 -8.81 22.96
N PRO A 199 -7.49 -7.52 22.80
CA PRO A 199 -6.33 -6.92 23.46
C PRO A 199 -6.32 -7.06 25.00
N SER A 200 -7.46 -7.33 25.63
CA SER A 200 -7.57 -7.60 27.06
C SER A 200 -7.03 -8.96 27.51
N VAL A 201 -6.83 -9.92 26.60
CA VAL A 201 -6.37 -11.28 26.93
C VAL A 201 -5.02 -11.26 27.66
N ASP A 202 -4.12 -10.37 27.24
CA ASP A 202 -2.78 -10.27 27.82
C ASP A 202 -2.72 -9.37 29.08
N SER A 203 -3.86 -8.85 29.55
CA SER A 203 -3.94 -7.89 30.66
C SER A 203 -2.93 -6.73 30.53
N ASN A 204 -2.72 -6.27 29.29
CA ASN A 204 -1.70 -5.27 28.99
C ASN A 204 -2.00 -3.96 29.76
N PRO A 205 -1.05 -3.41 30.53
CA PRO A 205 -1.28 -2.19 31.32
C PRO A 205 -1.61 -0.97 30.44
N ALA A 206 -1.24 -1.00 29.16
CA ALA A 206 -1.54 0.04 28.20
C ALA A 206 -2.91 -0.11 27.51
N LEU A 207 -3.74 -1.07 27.94
CA LEU A 207 -5.09 -1.27 27.41
C LEU A 207 -5.99 -0.05 27.67
N VAL A 208 -6.52 0.51 26.58
CA VAL A 208 -7.51 1.58 26.60
C VAL A 208 -8.88 0.99 26.26
N ARG A 209 -9.80 1.09 27.23
CA ARG A 209 -11.19 0.65 27.07
C ARG A 209 -12.04 1.76 26.42
N PRO A 210 -13.17 1.43 25.77
CA PRO A 210 -14.05 2.40 25.13
C PRO A 210 -14.40 3.62 25.99
N ARG A 211 -14.64 3.44 27.30
CA ARG A 211 -14.97 4.53 28.24
C ARG A 211 -13.85 5.55 28.45
N LYS A 212 -12.60 5.20 28.11
CA LYS A 212 -11.41 6.06 28.23
C LYS A 212 -10.95 6.62 26.88
N LEU A 213 -11.65 6.33 25.78
CA LEU A 213 -11.33 6.90 24.48
C LEU A 213 -11.68 8.40 24.44
N PRO A 214 -11.02 9.19 23.57
CA PRO A 214 -11.33 10.60 23.40
C PRO A 214 -12.82 10.84 23.10
N THR A 215 -13.37 11.86 23.73
CA THR A 215 -14.75 12.34 23.46
C THR A 215 -14.77 13.59 22.60
N LEU A 216 -13.59 14.15 22.33
CA LEU A 216 -13.36 15.26 21.42
C LEU A 216 -12.64 14.74 20.19
N ASP A 217 -12.91 15.33 19.04
CA ASP A 217 -12.17 15.08 17.81
C ASP A 217 -10.86 15.88 17.77
N VAL A 218 -10.16 15.78 16.64
CA VAL A 218 -8.88 16.47 16.42
C VAL A 218 -8.99 17.99 16.40
N SER A 219 -10.19 18.54 16.19
CA SER A 219 -10.49 19.97 16.23
C SER A 219 -10.94 20.46 17.61
N GLY A 220 -11.03 19.56 18.59
CA GLY A 220 -11.54 19.86 19.92
C GLY A 220 -13.07 19.89 20.02
N GLN A 221 -13.79 19.54 18.96
CA GLN A 221 -15.26 19.46 18.98
C GLN A 221 -15.73 18.15 19.60
N THR A 222 -16.91 18.17 20.23
CA THR A 222 -17.46 16.97 20.88
C THR A 222 -17.95 15.95 19.85
N ILE A 223 -17.44 14.72 19.92
CA ILE A 223 -17.87 13.61 19.08
C ILE A 223 -19.29 13.19 19.49
N PRO A 224 -20.27 13.18 18.58
CA PRO A 224 -21.63 12.70 18.85
C PRO A 224 -21.64 11.29 19.41
N VAL A 225 -22.51 11.02 20.40
CA VAL A 225 -22.58 9.69 21.09
C VAL A 225 -22.80 8.54 20.11
N ALA A 226 -23.55 8.77 19.02
CA ALA A 226 -23.78 7.77 17.98
C ALA A 226 -22.50 7.37 17.22
N MET A 227 -21.54 8.28 17.09
CA MET A 227 -20.27 8.10 16.37
C MET A 227 -19.12 7.62 17.27
N ARG A 228 -19.30 7.62 18.61
CA ARG A 228 -18.26 7.17 19.54
C ARG A 228 -18.04 5.66 19.42
N ILE A 229 -16.77 5.25 19.48
CA ILE A 229 -16.37 3.83 19.51
C ILE A 229 -16.95 3.15 20.76
N LYS A 230 -17.77 2.11 20.56
CA LYS A 230 -18.51 1.44 21.65
C LYS A 230 -17.84 0.17 22.18
N THR A 231 -17.18 -0.58 21.30
CA THR A 231 -16.75 -1.97 21.59
C THR A 231 -15.25 -2.18 21.45
N THR A 232 -14.57 -1.42 20.59
CA THR A 232 -13.17 -1.64 20.28
C THR A 232 -12.28 -1.24 21.46
N GLN A 233 -11.44 -2.19 21.88
CA GLN A 233 -10.36 -1.96 22.84
C GLN A 233 -9.06 -1.78 22.07
N ILE A 234 -8.16 -0.92 22.54
CA ILE A 234 -6.89 -0.66 21.86
C ILE A 234 -5.73 -0.69 22.86
N ILE A 235 -4.52 -0.98 22.38
CA ILE A 235 -3.30 -0.79 23.16
C ILE A 235 -2.79 0.61 22.89
N GLY A 236 -2.82 1.47 23.93
CA GLY A 236 -2.30 2.82 23.85
C GLY A 236 -0.78 2.85 23.84
N SER A 237 -0.21 3.85 23.16
CA SER A 237 1.21 4.16 23.23
C SER A 237 1.38 5.64 23.59
N ILE A 238 2.01 5.91 24.73
CA ILE A 238 2.30 7.28 25.17
C ILE A 238 3.57 7.74 24.44
N MET A 239 3.50 8.90 23.78
CA MET A 239 4.65 9.46 23.08
C MET A 239 5.81 9.76 24.04
N SER A 240 7.03 9.51 23.58
CA SER A 240 8.25 9.92 24.29
C SER A 240 8.32 11.45 24.33
N ARG A 241 9.14 12.02 25.24
CA ARG A 241 9.39 13.47 25.26
C ARG A 241 9.90 14.00 23.92
N SER A 242 10.76 13.25 23.23
CA SER A 242 11.32 13.65 21.94
C SER A 242 10.27 13.58 20.82
N GLN A 243 9.44 12.53 20.81
CA GLN A 243 8.36 12.38 19.85
C GLN A 243 7.27 13.45 20.06
N TYR A 244 6.85 13.67 21.31
CA TYR A 244 5.86 14.68 21.66
C TYR A 244 6.32 16.09 21.32
N LYS A 245 7.61 16.41 21.54
CA LYS A 245 8.18 17.71 21.13
C LYS A 245 8.00 17.95 19.63
N GLN A 246 8.34 16.97 18.79
CA GLN A 246 8.15 17.11 17.35
C GLN A 246 6.68 17.15 16.95
N TYR A 247 5.82 16.39 17.65
CA TYR A 247 4.38 16.43 17.43
C TYR A 247 3.84 17.85 17.64
N VAL A 248 4.24 18.54 18.71
CA VAL A 248 3.85 19.95 18.95
C VAL A 248 4.45 20.87 17.88
N GLU A 249 5.71 20.67 17.48
CA GLU A 249 6.38 21.48 16.44
C GLU A 249 5.74 21.35 15.05
N THR A 250 4.90 20.33 14.80
CA THR A 250 4.09 20.23 13.57
C THR A 250 2.95 21.23 13.52
N GLY A 251 2.64 21.92 14.63
CA GLY A 251 1.45 22.74 14.76
C GLY A 251 0.19 21.96 15.16
N ALA A 252 0.28 20.63 15.36
CA ALA A 252 -0.87 19.78 15.67
C ALA A 252 -1.63 20.13 16.98
N THR A 253 -1.11 21.03 17.82
CA THR A 253 -1.78 21.51 19.03
C THR A 253 -2.51 22.85 18.86
N ASP A 254 -2.25 23.59 17.79
CA ASP A 254 -2.63 25.01 17.65
C ASP A 254 -3.68 25.24 16.54
N LEU A 255 -4.31 24.18 16.04
CA LEU A 255 -5.13 24.26 14.83
C LEU A 255 -6.60 24.59 15.14
N GLN A 256 -7.05 25.76 14.66
CA GLN A 256 -8.46 26.00 14.35
C GLN A 256 -8.74 25.40 12.96
N VAL A 257 -9.84 24.66 12.83
CA VAL A 257 -10.30 24.16 11.53
C VAL A 257 -10.98 25.33 10.82
N ASP A 258 -10.28 26.02 9.92
CA ASP A 258 -10.97 26.84 8.92
C ASP A 258 -11.62 25.89 7.92
N THR A 259 -12.94 25.95 7.84
CA THR A 259 -13.79 25.12 6.97
C THR A 259 -13.62 25.42 5.48
N ASP A 260 -12.82 26.43 5.14
CA ASP A 260 -12.77 27.03 3.80
C ASP A 260 -11.64 26.45 2.92
N GLU A 261 -10.74 25.61 3.45
CA GLU A 261 -9.65 24.96 2.69
C GLU A 261 -10.02 23.57 2.13
N MET A 262 -11.29 23.31 1.83
CA MET A 262 -11.68 22.10 1.08
C MET A 262 -11.61 22.25 -0.45
N ASP A 263 -11.33 23.47 -0.93
CA ASP A 263 -11.16 23.76 -2.35
C ASP A 263 -9.70 24.14 -2.66
N GLU A 264 -8.82 23.16 -2.88
CA GLU A 264 -7.61 23.42 -3.65
C GLU A 264 -7.45 22.48 -4.84
N GLU A 265 -7.18 23.12 -5.97
CA GLU A 265 -6.94 22.57 -7.28
C GLU A 265 -5.68 21.68 -7.27
N ASP A 266 -5.85 20.46 -7.78
CA ASP A 266 -4.76 19.51 -8.04
C ASP A 266 -3.86 20.07 -9.16
N SER A 267 -2.91 20.94 -8.79
CA SER A 267 -1.88 21.41 -9.71
C SER A 267 -0.89 20.28 -9.93
N GLY A 268 -1.00 19.65 -11.10
CA GLY A 268 -0.21 18.50 -11.49
C GLY A 268 1.30 18.69 -11.30
N GLY A 269 1.92 17.68 -10.69
CA GLY A 269 3.35 17.45 -10.76
C GLY A 269 4.12 17.82 -9.50
N LYS A 270 4.14 16.91 -8.52
CA LYS A 270 5.30 16.57 -7.69
C LYS A 270 4.97 15.37 -6.80
N ASP A 271 5.83 14.36 -6.86
CA ASP A 271 5.92 13.17 -6.01
C ASP A 271 4.68 12.90 -5.16
N ASP A 272 3.79 12.04 -5.70
CA ASP A 272 2.60 11.50 -5.07
C ASP A 272 2.96 10.80 -3.74
N ALA A 273 3.18 11.58 -2.68
CA ALA A 273 2.97 11.10 -1.33
C ALA A 273 1.49 10.73 -1.27
N GLU A 274 1.19 9.46 -0.99
CA GLU A 274 -0.17 8.97 -0.82
C GLU A 274 -0.96 9.97 0.02
N ASP A 275 -1.87 10.71 -0.62
CA ASP A 275 -2.78 11.59 0.09
C ASP A 275 -3.53 10.73 1.10
N VAL A 276 -3.27 10.95 2.38
CA VAL A 276 -4.04 10.31 3.46
C VAL A 276 -5.41 11.00 3.45
N GLU A 277 -6.29 10.44 2.64
CA GLU A 277 -7.64 10.92 2.32
C GLU A 277 -8.44 11.10 3.62
N GLY A 278 -9.05 12.27 3.88
CA GLY A 278 -9.85 12.52 5.09
C GLY A 278 -9.09 13.07 6.31
N ILE A 279 -7.77 13.26 6.21
CA ILE A 279 -6.99 14.08 7.16
C ILE A 279 -6.70 15.43 6.50
N PRO A 280 -7.14 16.58 7.06
CA PRO A 280 -6.84 17.87 6.46
C PRO A 280 -5.33 18.07 6.34
N PRO A 281 -4.83 18.74 5.28
CA PRO A 281 -3.39 18.90 5.03
C PRO A 281 -2.61 19.41 6.25
N SER A 282 -3.22 20.30 7.03
CA SER A 282 -2.69 20.84 8.29
C SER A 282 -2.46 19.79 9.39
N PHE A 283 -3.24 18.70 9.42
CA PHE A 283 -3.12 17.62 10.40
C PHE A 283 -2.13 16.52 9.99
N ARG A 284 -1.76 16.43 8.69
CA ARG A 284 -0.94 15.32 8.17
C ARG A 284 0.43 15.19 8.87
N PRO A 285 1.22 16.27 9.05
CA PRO A 285 2.53 16.13 9.69
C PRO A 285 2.43 15.65 11.14
N GLY A 286 1.41 16.11 11.88
CA GLY A 286 1.12 15.64 13.24
C GLY A 286 0.77 14.16 13.29
N PHE A 287 -0.11 13.71 12.39
CA PHE A 287 -0.50 12.30 12.27
C PHE A 287 0.70 11.41 11.93
N GLU A 288 1.56 11.83 11.00
CA GLU A 288 2.77 11.10 10.64
C GLU A 288 3.76 10.99 11.80
N VAL A 289 4.03 12.11 12.50
CA VAL A 289 4.90 12.15 13.68
C VAL A 289 4.33 11.32 14.84
N SER A 290 3.01 11.19 14.94
CA SER A 290 2.36 10.31 15.92
C SER A 290 2.74 8.83 15.72
N ASN A 291 2.99 8.42 14.48
CA ASN A 291 3.47 7.07 14.16
C ASN A 291 4.99 6.98 14.35
N ILE A 292 5.76 7.91 13.78
CA ILE A 292 7.21 7.95 13.92
C ILE A 292 7.75 9.38 13.76
N ALA A 293 8.52 9.80 14.75
CA ALA A 293 9.32 11.03 14.72
C ALA A 293 10.72 10.71 14.18
N PHE A 294 11.39 11.73 13.62
CA PHE A 294 12.71 11.55 13.01
C PHE A 294 13.77 12.35 13.76
N PRO A 295 14.98 11.84 13.95
CA PRO A 295 16.10 12.57 14.55
C PRO A 295 16.63 13.66 13.62
N LEU A 296 15.92 14.79 13.59
CA LEU A 296 16.24 15.94 12.75
C LEU A 296 17.33 16.81 13.38
N GLN A 297 18.16 17.43 12.53
CA GLN A 297 19.12 18.45 12.99
C GLN A 297 18.40 19.70 13.51
N PRO A 298 18.96 20.43 14.49
CA PRO A 298 18.40 21.69 14.95
C PRO A 298 18.14 22.67 13.79
N GLY A 299 16.93 23.21 13.71
CA GLY A 299 16.50 24.13 12.65
C GLY A 299 15.95 23.45 11.38
N HIS A 300 15.98 22.12 11.28
CA HIS A 300 15.30 21.41 10.20
C HIS A 300 13.78 21.53 10.39
N ARG A 301 13.07 21.97 9.34
CA ARG A 301 11.61 22.08 9.39
C ARG A 301 10.99 20.68 9.36
N VAL A 302 10.01 20.45 10.23
CA VAL A 302 9.14 19.28 10.15
C VAL A 302 8.26 19.44 8.91
N LYS A 303 8.42 18.54 7.94
CA LYS A 303 7.66 18.47 6.67
C LYS A 303 7.06 17.06 6.55
N GLY A 304 6.41 16.74 5.43
CA GLY A 304 5.85 15.40 5.19
C GLY A 304 6.85 14.26 5.39
N SER A 305 6.34 13.09 5.78
CA SER A 305 7.05 11.88 6.21
C SER A 305 8.19 11.48 5.26
N SER A 306 7.97 11.51 3.95
CA SER A 306 8.99 11.17 2.95
C SER A 306 10.23 12.07 3.07
N SER A 307 10.04 13.39 3.20
CA SER A 307 11.16 14.34 3.35
C SER A 307 11.92 14.09 4.65
N MET A 308 11.21 13.82 5.74
CA MET A 308 11.85 13.55 7.03
C MET A 308 12.62 12.23 7.01
N PHE A 309 12.05 11.18 6.42
CA PHE A 309 12.72 9.91 6.22
C PHE A 309 14.01 10.09 5.41
N TRP A 310 13.94 10.73 4.24
CA TRP A 310 15.11 10.93 3.37
C TRP A 310 16.13 11.93 3.94
N SER A 311 15.79 12.71 4.98
CA SER A 311 16.81 13.50 5.71
C SER A 311 17.74 12.62 6.56
N CYS A 312 17.26 11.45 6.99
CA CYS A 312 17.97 10.51 7.85
C CYS A 312 18.79 9.48 7.07
N PHE A 313 18.44 9.27 5.79
CA PHE A 313 19.00 8.20 4.95
C PHE A 313 19.48 8.73 3.60
N HIS A 314 20.47 8.05 3.02
CA HIS A 314 20.83 8.19 1.61
C HIS A 314 20.69 6.85 0.89
N ARG A 315 20.41 6.89 -0.43
CA ARG A 315 20.32 5.69 -1.27
C ARG A 315 21.73 5.17 -1.58
N LEU A 316 21.90 3.85 -1.54
CA LEU A 316 23.15 3.20 -1.94
C LEU A 316 23.18 3.04 -3.47
N PRO A 317 24.29 3.39 -4.14
CA PRO A 317 24.40 3.27 -5.58
C PRO A 317 24.27 1.80 -6.03
N GLY A 318 23.57 1.58 -7.14
CA GLY A 318 23.41 0.25 -7.75
C GLY A 318 22.38 -0.68 -7.09
N LYS A 319 21.59 -0.21 -6.12
CA LYS A 319 20.52 -0.99 -5.48
C LYS A 319 19.25 -0.15 -5.30
N GLU A 320 18.16 -0.57 -5.92
CA GLU A 320 16.91 0.22 -6.05
C GLU A 320 16.22 0.52 -4.70
N PHE A 321 16.46 -0.29 -3.66
CA PHE A 321 15.82 -0.15 -2.33
C PHE A 321 16.80 -0.12 -1.15
N ALA A 322 18.10 -0.06 -1.40
CA ALA A 322 19.06 -0.10 -0.30
C ALA A 322 19.39 1.32 0.18
N VAL A 323 19.20 1.57 1.48
CA VAL A 323 19.49 2.85 2.12
C VAL A 323 20.46 2.68 3.28
N ALA A 324 21.21 3.73 3.58
CA ALA A 324 22.09 3.79 4.76
C ALA A 324 21.89 5.12 5.50
N TYR A 325 22.13 5.11 6.80
CA TYR A 325 22.07 6.34 7.60
C TYR A 325 23.08 7.36 7.07
N THR A 326 22.67 8.63 7.04
CA THR A 326 23.58 9.73 6.70
C THR A 326 24.69 9.81 7.74
N ARG A 327 25.95 9.64 7.32
CA ARG A 327 27.10 9.59 8.24
C ARG A 327 27.22 10.89 9.04
N GLY A 328 27.43 10.77 10.35
CA GLY A 328 27.55 11.94 11.26
C GLY A 328 26.22 12.63 11.59
N SER A 329 25.09 12.14 11.08
CA SER A 329 23.76 12.66 11.46
C SER A 329 23.33 12.17 12.85
N LEU A 330 22.39 12.89 13.47
CA LEU A 330 21.68 12.43 14.67
C LEU A 330 20.95 11.10 14.42
N ALA A 331 20.58 10.82 13.17
CA ALA A 331 19.95 9.57 12.77
C ALA A 331 20.88 8.37 12.87
N ALA A 332 22.17 8.56 12.60
CA ALA A 332 23.20 7.52 12.69
C ALA A 332 23.74 7.32 14.11
N ALA A 333 23.48 8.27 15.02
CA ALA A 333 23.98 8.23 16.39
C ALA A 333 23.52 6.97 17.14
N ASP A 334 24.37 6.48 18.03
CA ASP A 334 24.11 5.29 18.87
C ASP A 334 23.58 4.09 18.08
N GLY A 335 24.11 3.86 16.87
CA GLY A 335 23.77 2.74 15.99
C GLY A 335 22.42 2.85 15.28
N GLY A 336 21.84 4.04 15.20
CA GLY A 336 20.65 4.30 14.39
C GLY A 336 19.38 4.51 15.21
N PHE A 337 18.52 5.42 14.78
CA PHE A 337 17.27 5.71 15.50
C PHE A 337 16.24 4.57 15.43
N LEU A 338 16.29 3.74 14.39
CA LEU A 338 15.47 2.52 14.28
C LEU A 338 16.05 1.32 15.06
N ALA A 339 17.22 1.47 15.70
CA ALA A 339 17.77 0.41 16.54
C ALA A 339 16.82 0.11 17.72
N PRO A 340 16.65 -1.14 18.16
CA PRO A 340 15.67 -1.50 19.21
C PRO A 340 15.80 -0.70 20.52
N ARG A 341 17.02 -0.30 20.89
CA ARG A 341 17.31 0.54 22.07
C ARG A 341 16.85 2.00 21.92
N ASN A 342 16.82 2.49 20.69
CA ASN A 342 16.52 3.90 20.36
C ASN A 342 15.08 4.08 19.88
N LEU A 343 14.46 3.02 19.34
CA LEU A 343 13.14 3.10 18.71
C LEU A 343 12.09 3.72 19.61
N GLY A 344 12.07 3.38 20.91
CA GLY A 344 11.11 3.94 21.86
C GLY A 344 11.23 5.47 22.05
N LYS A 345 12.38 6.08 21.70
CA LYS A 345 12.55 7.53 21.71
C LYS A 345 11.86 8.20 20.52
N TRP A 346 11.77 7.51 19.38
CA TRP A 346 11.32 8.09 18.11
C TRP A 346 9.96 7.54 17.64
N SER A 347 9.58 6.35 18.08
CA SER A 347 8.25 5.76 17.90
C SER A 347 7.94 4.81 19.05
N CYS A 348 7.16 5.30 20.01
CA CYS A 348 6.65 4.44 21.08
C CYS A 348 5.70 3.36 20.53
N LYS A 349 4.95 3.70 19.48
CA LYS A 349 4.03 2.78 18.79
C LYS A 349 4.76 1.59 18.18
N PHE A 350 5.78 1.83 17.35
CA PHE A 350 6.57 0.73 16.78
C PHE A 350 7.32 -0.06 17.86
N LYS A 351 7.79 0.60 18.92
CA LYS A 351 8.38 -0.10 20.07
C LYS A 351 7.38 -1.07 20.71
N THR A 352 6.15 -0.64 20.98
CA THR A 352 5.08 -1.49 21.53
C THR A 352 4.77 -2.67 20.59
N VAL A 353 4.66 -2.42 19.29
CA VAL A 353 4.41 -3.47 18.30
C VAL A 353 5.55 -4.49 18.25
N ILE A 354 6.80 -4.04 18.15
CA ILE A 354 7.97 -4.93 18.08
C ILE A 354 8.16 -5.72 19.37
N ASP A 355 7.94 -5.09 20.54
CA ASP A 355 8.00 -5.81 21.82
C ASP A 355 6.93 -6.89 21.91
N SER A 356 5.74 -6.62 21.41
CA SER A 356 4.64 -7.59 21.39
C SER A 356 4.98 -8.77 20.47
N ILE A 357 5.50 -8.49 19.27
CA ILE A 357 5.97 -9.52 18.33
C ILE A 357 7.09 -10.37 18.94
N ARG A 358 8.05 -9.76 19.62
CA ARG A 358 9.20 -10.47 20.23
C ARG A 358 8.83 -11.34 21.42
N LYS A 359 7.79 -10.94 22.17
CA LYS A 359 7.28 -11.71 23.32
C LYS A 359 6.29 -12.79 22.89
N SER A 360 5.72 -12.68 21.69
CA SER A 360 4.77 -13.66 21.17
C SER A 360 5.45 -14.98 20.83
N SER A 361 4.83 -16.08 21.24
CA SER A 361 5.20 -17.45 20.83
C SER A 361 4.48 -17.92 19.56
N GLY A 362 3.65 -17.07 18.95
CA GLY A 362 2.85 -17.39 17.76
C GLY A 362 2.83 -16.26 16.72
N VAL A 363 2.02 -16.45 15.68
CA VAL A 363 1.85 -15.43 14.62
C VAL A 363 1.01 -14.27 15.17
N THR A 364 1.64 -13.09 15.30
CA THR A 364 0.96 -11.86 15.70
C THR A 364 0.65 -11.02 14.46
N PHE A 365 -0.62 -10.68 14.26
CA PHE A 365 -1.03 -9.68 13.27
C PHE A 365 -1.30 -8.35 13.97
N PRO A 366 -0.35 -7.40 13.97
CA PRO A 366 -0.61 -6.07 14.51
C PRO A 366 -1.55 -5.32 13.56
N ILE A 367 -2.77 -5.05 14.01
CA ILE A 367 -3.72 -4.20 13.29
C ILE A 367 -3.52 -2.77 13.78
N ASN A 368 -3.22 -1.87 12.85
CA ASN A 368 -3.12 -0.44 13.13
C ASN A 368 -4.50 0.18 12.94
N ILE A 369 -5.02 0.83 13.98
CA ILE A 369 -6.32 1.53 13.98
C ILE A 369 -6.05 3.01 14.13
#